data_AF-A0A6A1WKI9-F1
#
_entry.id   AF-A0A6A1WKI9-F1
#
_cell.length_a   1.000
_cell.length_b   1.000
_cell.length_c   1.000
_cell.angle_alpha   90.00
_cell.angle_beta   90.00
_cell.angle_gamma   90.00
#
_symmetry.space_group_name_H-M   'P 1'
#
loop_
_entity.id
_entity.type
_entity.pdbx_description
1 polymer ?
#
loop_
_entity_poly.entity_id
_entity_poly.type
_entity_poly.pdbx_seq_one_letter_code
_entity_poly.pdbx_strand_id
1 'polypeptide(L)'
;MGSVCKSWRSFIQSKELITVRKLAGVLEEWLYVLTMDAKGKESHWEVLDCLGHKHRRLPLMPGPVKAGFGVVVLNGKLLVMAGFSVIDGPGSASPDVYQYDSCLNSWSKLAKMNVARYEFACAEVNGKVYAVGGYGVDGDGLSCVENGCVMVTAHAMLGERLFCMEWKNQRKLAIFTPEDNSWKMVPVPLTGSSCIGFRFGILDGKLLLFSLQQEPGYPTLLYDPNASPGSEWRTSDIKPSGLCLCSVTIKA
;
A
#
# COMPACT_ATOMS: atom_id res chain seq x y z
N MET A 1 -3.87 -8.43 31.58
CA MET A 1 -2.83 -9.11 30.77
C MET A 1 -1.65 -9.41 31.67
N GLY A 2 -1.28 -10.69 31.85
CA GLY A 2 -0.16 -11.07 32.71
C GLY A 2 1.17 -10.58 32.13
N SER A 3 2.03 -10.00 32.97
CA SER A 3 3.37 -9.58 32.57
C SER A 3 4.29 -10.79 32.41
N VAL A 4 4.66 -11.09 31.16
CA VAL A 4 5.73 -12.04 30.79
C VAL A 4 7.12 -11.43 30.96
N CYS A 5 8.15 -12.27 31.17
CA CYS A 5 9.54 -11.82 31.31
C CYS A 5 10.10 -11.23 30.00
N LYS A 6 11.15 -10.38 30.11
CA LYS A 6 11.81 -9.75 28.95
C LYS A 6 12.34 -10.78 27.94
N SER A 7 12.89 -11.89 28.43
CA SER A 7 13.42 -12.96 27.57
C SER A 7 12.33 -13.60 26.71
N TRP A 8 11.15 -13.85 27.29
CA TRP A 8 10.03 -14.39 26.53
C TRP A 8 9.53 -13.39 25.48
N ARG A 9 9.41 -12.10 25.83
CA ARG A 9 9.06 -11.05 24.86
C ARG A 9 10.07 -10.98 23.71
N SER A 10 11.36 -11.06 24.02
CA SER A 10 12.42 -11.07 23.01
C SER A 10 12.33 -12.30 22.11
N PHE A 11 12.02 -13.47 22.68
CA PHE A 11 11.88 -14.71 21.93
C PHE A 11 10.70 -14.67 20.96
N ILE A 12 9.53 -14.17 21.38
CA ILE A 12 8.35 -14.11 20.49
C ILE A 12 8.52 -13.13 19.33
N GLN A 13 9.42 -12.16 19.45
CA GLN A 13 9.76 -11.20 18.39
C GLN A 13 10.99 -11.64 17.58
N SER A 14 11.59 -12.79 17.90
CA SER A 14 12.82 -13.25 17.29
C SER A 14 12.62 -13.69 15.83
N LYS A 15 13.64 -13.48 15.00
CA LYS A 15 13.62 -13.92 13.59
C LYS A 15 13.59 -15.44 13.51
N GLU A 16 14.21 -16.10 14.47
CA GLU A 16 14.26 -17.55 14.62
C GLU A 16 12.85 -18.12 14.78
N LEU A 17 12.05 -17.56 15.69
CA LEU A 17 10.67 -18.03 15.88
C LEU A 17 9.82 -17.82 14.62
N ILE A 18 9.92 -16.64 13.98
CA ILE A 18 9.20 -16.36 12.73
C ILE A 18 9.62 -17.36 11.64
N THR A 19 10.91 -17.67 11.53
CA THR A 19 11.46 -18.61 10.55
C THR A 19 10.97 -20.02 10.80
N VAL A 20 11.01 -20.49 12.06
CA VAL A 20 10.49 -21.80 12.45
C VAL A 20 9.00 -21.91 12.15
N ARG A 21 8.19 -20.90 12.50
CA ARG A 21 6.75 -20.90 12.21
C ARG A 21 6.46 -20.94 10.72
N LYS A 22 7.25 -20.22 9.92
CA LYS A 22 7.16 -20.24 8.45
C LYS A 22 7.49 -21.63 7.90
N LEU A 23 8.57 -22.25 8.36
CA LEU A 23 8.97 -23.61 7.94
C LEU A 23 7.97 -24.69 8.37
N ALA A 24 7.33 -24.50 9.53
CA ALA A 24 6.30 -25.42 10.04
C ALA A 24 4.91 -25.18 9.42
N GLY A 25 4.74 -24.19 8.54
CA GLY A 25 3.44 -23.89 7.91
C GLY A 25 2.36 -23.38 8.88
N VAL A 26 2.77 -22.83 10.03
CA VAL A 26 1.85 -22.32 11.08
C VAL A 26 1.84 -20.78 11.13
N LEU A 27 2.27 -20.13 10.05
CA LEU A 27 2.18 -18.68 9.96
C LEU A 27 0.73 -18.29 9.68
N GLU A 28 0.18 -17.42 10.50
CA GLU A 28 -1.16 -16.87 10.29
C GLU A 28 -1.08 -15.71 9.31
N GLU A 29 -1.89 -15.75 8.26
CA GLU A 29 -2.07 -14.65 7.33
C GLU A 29 -3.25 -13.81 7.79
N TRP A 30 -2.97 -12.55 8.14
CA TRP A 30 -3.94 -11.61 8.66
C TRP A 30 -4.14 -10.46 7.69
N LEU A 31 -5.40 -10.11 7.44
CA LEU A 31 -5.77 -8.91 6.71
C LEU A 31 -6.08 -7.78 7.70
N TYR A 32 -5.35 -6.67 7.60
CA TYR A 32 -5.58 -5.47 8.40
C TYR A 32 -6.41 -4.47 7.59
N VAL A 33 -7.61 -4.19 8.06
CA VAL A 33 -8.55 -3.29 7.39
C VAL A 33 -8.80 -2.08 8.27
N LEU A 34 -8.55 -0.88 7.74
CA LEU A 34 -9.04 0.34 8.38
C LEU A 34 -10.50 0.53 7.96
N THR A 35 -11.40 0.37 8.91
CA THR A 35 -12.84 0.59 8.71
C THR A 35 -13.25 1.94 9.27
N MET A 36 -14.24 2.58 8.65
CA MET A 36 -14.93 3.74 9.20
C MET A 36 -16.32 3.31 9.68
N ASP A 37 -16.83 3.96 10.73
CA ASP A 37 -18.20 3.76 11.15
C ASP A 37 -19.19 4.26 10.08
N ALA A 38 -20.46 3.81 10.17
CA ALA A 38 -21.49 4.18 9.19
C ALA A 38 -21.75 5.69 9.09
N LYS A 39 -21.32 6.46 10.10
CA LYS A 39 -21.45 7.92 10.17
C LYS A 39 -20.19 8.65 9.67
N GLY A 40 -19.12 7.93 9.34
CA GLY A 40 -17.83 8.47 8.90
C GLY A 40 -17.07 9.26 9.98
N LYS A 41 -17.42 9.12 11.24
CA LYS A 41 -16.87 9.90 12.37
C LYS A 41 -15.69 9.23 13.04
N GLU A 42 -15.66 7.90 13.09
CA GLU A 42 -14.58 7.15 13.73
C GLU A 42 -13.98 6.14 12.78
N SER A 43 -12.66 5.99 12.84
CA SER A 43 -11.93 4.95 12.12
C SER A 43 -11.21 4.02 13.09
N HIS A 44 -11.14 2.75 12.75
CA HIS A 44 -10.40 1.76 13.52
C HIS A 44 -9.91 0.60 12.68
N TRP A 45 -8.84 0.00 13.16
CA TRP A 45 -8.24 -1.17 12.53
C TRP A 45 -8.94 -2.44 12.99
N GLU A 46 -9.38 -3.24 12.03
CA GLU A 46 -9.88 -4.59 12.21
C GLU A 46 -8.90 -5.59 11.61
N VAL A 47 -8.81 -6.76 12.23
CA VAL A 47 -8.06 -7.91 11.73
C VAL A 47 -9.06 -8.95 11.27
N LEU A 48 -8.94 -9.33 10.01
CA LEU A 48 -9.70 -10.42 9.40
C LEU A 48 -8.77 -11.60 9.13
N ASP A 49 -9.29 -12.82 9.26
CA ASP A 49 -8.59 -14.02 8.76
C ASP A 49 -8.61 -14.06 7.22
N CYS A 50 -7.95 -15.06 6.63
CA CYS A 50 -7.92 -15.24 5.17
C CYS A 50 -9.28 -15.56 4.54
N LEU A 51 -10.28 -15.94 5.34
CA LEU A 51 -11.66 -16.17 4.92
C LEU A 51 -12.53 -14.91 5.05
N GLY A 52 -11.95 -13.80 5.56
CA GLY A 52 -12.64 -12.54 5.78
C GLY A 52 -13.43 -12.48 7.09
N HIS A 53 -13.32 -13.49 7.96
CA HIS A 53 -13.98 -13.44 9.26
C HIS A 53 -13.27 -12.46 10.18
N LYS A 54 -14.08 -11.64 10.85
CA LYS A 54 -13.58 -10.69 11.84
C LYS A 54 -13.00 -11.42 13.04
N HIS A 55 -11.71 -11.23 13.25
CA HIS A 55 -10.99 -11.80 14.37
C HIS A 55 -10.96 -10.85 15.56
N ARG A 56 -10.39 -9.64 15.40
CA ARG A 56 -10.29 -8.65 16.49
C ARG A 56 -10.13 -7.20 16.02
N ARG A 57 -10.41 -6.25 16.91
CA ARG A 57 -10.05 -4.83 16.74
C ARG A 57 -8.64 -4.60 17.29
N LEU A 58 -7.83 -3.78 16.61
CA LEU A 58 -6.55 -3.34 17.17
C LEU A 58 -6.77 -2.29 18.26
N PRO A 59 -5.81 -2.12 19.18
CA PRO A 59 -5.74 -0.93 20.02
C PRO A 59 -5.73 0.33 19.14
N LEU A 60 -6.23 1.44 19.68
CA LEU A 60 -6.21 2.72 18.99
C LEU A 60 -4.77 3.09 18.61
N MET A 61 -4.59 3.46 17.34
CA MET A 61 -3.32 4.01 16.88
C MET A 61 -3.05 5.32 17.65
N PRO A 62 -1.86 5.53 18.20
CA PRO A 62 -1.53 6.78 18.87
C PRO A 62 -1.54 7.97 17.91
N GLY A 63 -1.89 9.14 18.43
CA GLY A 63 -1.89 10.40 17.68
C GLY A 63 -3.24 10.74 17.06
N PRO A 64 -3.29 11.75 16.17
CA PRO A 64 -4.52 12.21 15.56
C PRO A 64 -5.09 11.17 14.59
N VAL A 65 -6.39 11.27 14.33
CA VAL A 65 -7.02 10.54 13.21
C VAL A 65 -6.45 11.09 11.92
N LYS A 66 -5.91 10.21 11.08
CA LYS A 66 -5.20 10.59 9.85
C LYS A 66 -5.90 10.10 8.59
N ALA A 67 -5.68 10.81 7.49
CA ALA A 67 -5.97 10.38 6.13
C ALA A 67 -4.73 10.57 5.24
N GLY A 68 -4.74 9.99 4.03
CA GLY A 68 -3.65 10.11 3.07
C GLY A 68 -2.29 9.54 3.55
N PHE A 69 -2.29 8.69 4.57
CA PHE A 69 -1.10 8.03 5.11
C PHE A 69 -0.73 6.80 4.29
N GLY A 70 0.54 6.41 4.34
CA GLY A 70 1.05 5.18 3.73
C GLY A 70 1.00 4.01 4.70
N VAL A 71 0.81 2.79 4.18
CA VAL A 71 0.79 1.55 4.96
C VAL A 71 1.70 0.52 4.31
N VAL A 72 2.60 -0.06 5.09
CA VAL A 72 3.48 -1.16 4.63
C VAL A 72 3.62 -2.22 5.72
N VAL A 73 3.93 -3.45 5.34
CA VAL A 73 4.37 -4.48 6.29
C VAL A 73 5.88 -4.60 6.20
N LEU A 74 6.59 -4.38 7.31
CA LEU A 74 8.04 -4.54 7.40
C LEU A 74 8.36 -5.52 8.52
N ASN A 75 9.10 -6.59 8.21
CA ASN A 75 9.46 -7.64 9.17
C ASN A 75 8.24 -8.21 9.94
N GLY A 76 7.11 -8.40 9.24
CA GLY A 76 5.88 -8.92 9.84
C GLY A 76 5.11 -7.93 10.71
N LYS A 77 5.50 -6.66 10.73
CA LYS A 77 4.85 -5.60 11.51
C LYS A 77 4.21 -4.57 10.59
N LEU A 78 3.02 -4.10 10.95
CA LEU A 78 2.29 -3.08 10.19
C LEU A 78 2.86 -1.70 10.52
N LEU A 79 3.28 -0.96 9.51
CA LEU A 79 3.73 0.43 9.63
C LEU A 79 2.67 1.35 9.02
N VAL A 80 2.34 2.42 9.75
CA VAL A 80 1.50 3.52 9.30
C VAL A 80 2.34 4.78 9.29
N MET A 81 2.47 5.42 8.12
CA MET A 81 3.45 6.47 7.88
C MET A 81 2.78 7.74 7.39
N ALA A 82 3.20 8.86 7.96
CA ALA A 82 2.85 10.20 7.51
C ALA A 82 1.33 10.46 7.43
N GLY A 83 0.83 11.07 6.35
CA GLY A 83 -0.56 11.51 6.19
C GLY A 83 -0.84 12.86 6.84
N PHE A 84 -2.10 13.29 6.86
CA PHE A 84 -2.54 14.54 7.47
C PHE A 84 -3.65 14.30 8.50
N SER A 85 -3.80 15.19 9.47
CA SER A 85 -4.88 15.16 10.46
C SER A 85 -6.21 15.41 9.76
N VAL A 86 -7.19 14.52 9.95
CA VAL A 86 -8.53 14.69 9.36
C VAL A 86 -9.22 15.97 9.86
N ILE A 87 -8.90 16.38 11.09
CA ILE A 87 -9.48 17.57 11.73
C ILE A 87 -8.86 18.85 11.16
N ASP A 88 -7.54 18.87 11.00
CA ASP A 88 -6.80 20.07 10.60
C ASP A 88 -6.61 20.18 9.07
N GLY A 89 -6.91 19.10 8.33
CA GLY A 89 -6.82 19.04 6.88
C GLY A 89 -5.40 18.91 6.33
N PRO A 90 -5.22 18.98 4.99
CA PRO A 90 -3.94 18.71 4.32
C PRO A 90 -2.75 19.58 4.74
N GLY A 91 -3.00 20.81 5.23
CA GLY A 91 -1.96 21.69 5.79
C GLY A 91 -1.32 21.18 7.09
N SER A 92 -1.77 20.04 7.61
CA SER A 92 -1.23 19.36 8.80
C SER A 92 -0.45 18.09 8.45
N ALA A 93 0.19 18.04 7.28
CA ALA A 93 1.01 16.92 6.87
C ALA A 93 1.99 16.53 7.99
N SER A 94 1.99 15.24 8.34
CA SER A 94 2.72 14.69 9.47
C SER A 94 3.90 13.85 8.97
N PRO A 95 5.07 13.89 9.62
CA PRO A 95 6.18 12.97 9.34
C PRO A 95 6.17 11.74 10.26
N ASP A 96 5.17 11.61 11.13
CA ASP A 96 5.17 10.56 12.15
C ASP A 96 4.98 9.16 11.56
N VAL A 97 5.69 8.19 12.12
CA VAL A 97 5.59 6.78 11.78
C VAL A 97 5.19 5.98 13.02
N TYR A 98 4.18 5.13 12.87
CA TYR A 98 3.70 4.22 13.90
C TYR A 98 3.86 2.78 13.41
N GLN A 99 4.22 1.88 14.32
CA GLN A 99 4.34 0.45 14.07
C GLN A 99 3.41 -0.31 15.01
N TYR A 100 2.63 -1.23 14.47
CA TYR A 100 1.87 -2.20 15.23
C TYR A 100 2.59 -3.55 15.25
N ASP A 101 2.79 -4.07 16.46
CA ASP A 101 3.34 -5.40 16.70
C ASP A 101 2.20 -6.34 17.09
N SER A 102 1.92 -7.33 16.22
CA SER A 102 0.85 -8.30 16.41
C SER A 102 1.09 -9.28 17.56
N CYS A 103 2.36 -9.54 17.89
CA CYS A 103 2.77 -10.43 18.97
C CYS A 103 2.57 -9.77 20.33
N LEU A 104 2.80 -8.45 20.41
CA LEU A 104 2.56 -7.66 21.62
C LEU A 104 1.16 -7.05 21.68
N ASN A 105 0.43 -7.07 20.57
CA ASN A 105 -0.84 -6.37 20.38
C ASN A 105 -0.75 -4.90 20.82
N SER A 106 0.27 -4.19 20.32
CA SER A 106 0.54 -2.82 20.75
C SER A 106 1.14 -1.97 19.64
N TRP A 107 0.86 -0.67 19.69
CA TRP A 107 1.51 0.31 18.84
C TRP A 107 2.74 0.91 19.52
N SER A 108 3.74 1.26 18.71
CA SER A 108 4.91 2.04 19.10
C SER A 108 5.17 3.13 18.07
N LYS A 109 5.61 4.31 18.53
CA LYS A 109 6.07 5.39 17.65
C LYS A 109 7.52 5.13 17.23
N LEU A 110 7.81 5.22 15.94
CA LEU A 110 9.14 5.07 15.38
C LEU A 110 9.78 6.43 15.06
N ALA A 111 10.99 6.41 14.49
CA ALA A 111 11.63 7.60 13.94
C ALA A 111 10.73 8.26 12.88
N LYS A 112 10.74 9.59 12.87
CA LYS A 112 9.99 10.39 11.91
C LYS A 112 10.62 10.31 10.53
N MET A 113 9.81 10.47 9.48
CA MET A 113 10.30 10.72 8.13
C MET A 113 11.02 12.07 8.06
N ASN A 114 12.01 12.19 7.18
CA ASN A 114 12.74 13.45 6.96
C ASN A 114 11.83 14.55 6.41
N VAL A 115 10.80 14.16 5.64
CA VAL A 115 9.85 15.07 5.00
C VAL A 115 8.44 14.57 5.28
N ALA A 116 7.63 15.41 5.91
CA ALA A 116 6.20 15.17 6.11
C ALA A 116 5.49 15.11 4.76
N ARG A 117 4.58 14.14 4.58
CA ARG A 117 3.87 13.99 3.31
C ARG A 117 2.50 13.31 3.43
N TYR A 118 1.65 13.51 2.43
CA TYR A 118 0.38 12.77 2.28
C TYR A 118 0.11 12.41 0.82
N GLU A 119 -0.81 11.46 0.58
CA GLU A 119 -1.22 10.98 -0.75
C GLU A 119 -0.05 10.47 -1.63
N PHE A 120 0.86 9.74 -0.98
CA PHE A 120 2.05 9.16 -1.58
C PHE A 120 1.90 7.64 -1.76
N ALA A 121 2.71 7.06 -2.65
CA ALA A 121 2.88 5.62 -2.71
C ALA A 121 3.94 5.16 -1.74
N CYS A 122 3.78 3.97 -1.16
CA CYS A 122 4.83 3.37 -0.35
C CYS A 122 4.92 1.86 -0.55
N ALA A 123 6.12 1.33 -0.38
CA ALA A 123 6.36 -0.09 -0.48
C ALA A 123 7.55 -0.52 0.37
N GLU A 124 7.50 -1.77 0.83
CA GLU A 124 8.66 -2.46 1.38
C GLU A 124 9.36 -3.23 0.25
N VAL A 125 10.66 -3.02 0.11
CA VAL A 125 11.53 -3.73 -0.83
C VAL A 125 12.84 -4.06 -0.14
N ASN A 126 13.18 -5.34 -0.05
CA ASN A 126 14.45 -5.83 0.48
C ASN A 126 14.81 -5.27 1.87
N GLY A 127 13.82 -5.22 2.76
CA GLY A 127 13.94 -4.74 4.13
C GLY A 127 13.94 -3.22 4.29
N LYS A 128 13.74 -2.47 3.19
CA LYS A 128 13.69 -1.00 3.18
C LYS A 128 12.31 -0.53 2.79
N VAL A 129 11.88 0.57 3.38
CA VAL A 129 10.60 1.20 3.05
C VAL A 129 10.84 2.42 2.18
N TYR A 130 10.21 2.44 1.01
CA TYR A 130 10.25 3.54 0.05
C TYR A 130 8.94 4.31 0.14
N ALA A 131 9.03 5.64 0.11
CA ALA A 131 7.90 6.56 0.03
C ALA A 131 8.11 7.49 -1.17
N VAL A 132 7.17 7.47 -2.11
CA VAL A 132 7.30 8.11 -3.42
C VAL A 132 6.13 9.05 -3.66
N GLY A 133 6.44 10.27 -4.12
CA GLY A 133 5.42 11.26 -4.41
C GLY A 133 4.83 11.86 -3.13
N GLY A 134 3.60 12.32 -3.30
CA GLY A 134 2.76 12.97 -2.29
C GLY A 134 2.90 14.49 -2.30
N TYR A 135 2.28 15.09 -1.30
CA TYR A 135 2.29 16.52 -1.05
C TYR A 135 2.96 16.82 0.29
N GLY A 136 3.71 17.92 0.34
CA GLY A 136 4.29 18.45 1.58
C GLY A 136 3.29 19.28 2.40
N VAL A 137 3.77 19.87 3.49
CA VAL A 137 2.98 20.74 4.38
C VAL A 137 2.38 21.93 3.64
N ASP A 138 3.15 22.52 2.71
CA ASP A 138 2.76 23.70 1.94
C ASP A 138 1.81 23.36 0.77
N GLY A 139 1.45 22.08 0.60
CA GLY A 139 0.66 21.61 -0.55
C GLY A 139 1.46 21.44 -1.84
N ASP A 140 2.76 21.71 -1.79
CA ASP A 140 3.67 21.48 -2.92
C ASP A 140 3.85 19.99 -3.20
N GLY A 141 3.82 19.65 -4.48
CA GLY A 141 4.06 18.29 -4.95
C GLY A 141 5.49 17.85 -4.70
N LEU A 142 5.67 16.78 -3.94
CA LEU A 142 6.96 16.16 -3.70
C LEU A 142 7.27 15.22 -4.87
N SER A 143 7.96 15.71 -5.90
CA SER A 143 8.41 14.84 -6.98
C SER A 143 9.69 14.09 -6.59
N CYS A 144 9.76 12.80 -6.91
CA CYS A 144 11.00 12.03 -6.81
C CYS A 144 11.88 12.15 -8.08
N VAL A 145 11.37 12.78 -9.15
CA VAL A 145 12.03 12.96 -10.46
C VAL A 145 11.53 14.26 -11.11
N GLU A 146 12.34 14.92 -11.95
CA GLU A 146 11.83 15.88 -12.94
C GLU A 146 10.76 15.18 -13.81
N ASN A 147 9.50 15.62 -13.72
CA ASN A 147 8.31 14.99 -14.32
C ASN A 147 7.82 13.67 -13.68
N GLY A 148 8.21 13.38 -12.43
CA GLY A 148 7.80 12.18 -11.69
C GLY A 148 6.39 12.26 -11.07
N CYS A 149 5.86 11.10 -10.64
CA CYS A 149 4.52 10.98 -10.03
C CYS A 149 4.38 11.84 -8.77
N VAL A 150 3.52 12.87 -8.84
CA VAL A 150 3.22 13.73 -7.70
C VAL A 150 2.14 13.12 -6.81
N MET A 151 1.01 12.71 -7.36
CA MET A 151 -0.08 12.09 -6.60
C MET A 151 -0.32 10.67 -7.13
N VAL A 152 -0.12 9.67 -6.29
CA VAL A 152 -0.26 8.27 -6.70
C VAL A 152 -1.65 7.76 -6.35
N THR A 153 -2.40 7.39 -7.37
CA THR A 153 -3.79 6.91 -7.24
C THR A 153 -3.89 5.42 -7.01
N ALA A 154 -2.91 4.67 -7.53
CA ALA A 154 -2.75 3.26 -7.28
C ALA A 154 -1.27 2.92 -7.32
N HIS A 155 -0.87 1.98 -6.46
CA HIS A 155 0.46 1.40 -6.50
C HIS A 155 0.40 -0.09 -6.18
N ALA A 156 1.41 -0.82 -6.63
CA ALA A 156 1.58 -2.25 -6.33
C ALA A 156 3.05 -2.65 -6.47
N MET A 157 3.45 -3.65 -5.70
CA MET A 157 4.79 -4.25 -5.78
C MET A 157 4.73 -5.55 -6.58
N LEU A 158 5.41 -5.59 -7.73
CA LEU A 158 5.51 -6.81 -8.54
C LEU A 158 6.99 -7.17 -8.74
N GLY A 159 7.40 -8.28 -8.12
CA GLY A 159 8.82 -8.56 -7.90
C GLY A 159 9.43 -7.49 -7.01
N GLU A 160 10.59 -6.96 -7.41
CA GLU A 160 11.26 -5.87 -6.68
C GLU A 160 10.94 -4.48 -7.26
N ARG A 161 9.95 -4.36 -8.15
CA ARG A 161 9.60 -3.10 -8.79
C ARG A 161 8.30 -2.54 -8.24
N LEU A 162 8.30 -1.23 -7.99
CA LEU A 162 7.12 -0.47 -7.57
C LEU A 162 6.43 0.12 -8.80
N PHE A 163 5.18 -0.25 -8.99
CA PHE A 163 4.32 0.26 -10.05
C PHE A 163 3.42 1.34 -9.47
N CYS A 164 3.31 2.48 -10.14
CA CYS A 164 2.51 3.63 -9.71
C CYS A 164 1.67 4.19 -10.87
N MET A 165 0.44 4.60 -10.55
CA MET A 165 -0.41 5.39 -11.43
C MET A 165 -0.51 6.83 -10.94
N GLU A 166 -0.14 7.79 -11.78
CA GLU A 166 -0.23 9.21 -11.45
C GLU A 166 -1.67 9.74 -11.64
N TRP A 167 -2.13 10.61 -10.74
CA TRP A 167 -3.44 11.26 -10.82
C TRP A 167 -3.62 12.07 -12.11
N LYS A 168 -2.66 12.97 -12.42
CA LYS A 168 -2.74 13.89 -13.57
C LYS A 168 -2.53 13.20 -14.91
N ASN A 169 -1.80 12.08 -14.92
CA ASN A 169 -1.44 11.36 -16.13
C ASN A 169 -1.68 9.86 -16.00
N GLN A 170 -2.95 9.47 -16.13
CA GLN A 170 -3.35 8.06 -16.07
C GLN A 170 -3.11 7.30 -17.38
N ARG A 171 -2.42 7.91 -18.34
CA ARG A 171 -2.01 7.29 -19.61
C ARG A 171 -0.60 6.71 -19.56
N LYS A 172 0.11 6.86 -18.44
CA LYS A 172 1.44 6.30 -18.25
C LYS A 172 1.50 5.56 -16.92
N LEU A 173 1.98 4.33 -16.97
CA LEU A 173 2.36 3.54 -15.81
C LEU A 173 3.81 3.87 -15.46
N ALA A 174 4.03 4.38 -14.25
CA ALA A 174 5.37 4.63 -13.75
C ALA A 174 5.91 3.38 -13.03
N ILE A 175 7.14 3.00 -13.34
CA ILE A 175 7.80 1.81 -12.80
C ILE A 175 9.09 2.27 -12.16
N PHE A 176 9.22 2.06 -10.85
CA PHE A 176 10.43 2.33 -10.09
C PHE A 176 11.19 1.04 -9.82
N THR A 177 12.48 1.07 -10.11
CA THR A 177 13.43 -0.01 -9.83
C THR A 177 14.35 0.45 -8.69
N PRO A 178 14.20 -0.12 -7.47
CA PRO A 178 15.00 0.28 -6.31
C PRO A 178 16.48 -0.06 -6.41
N GLU A 179 16.85 -1.08 -7.19
CA GLU A 179 18.23 -1.56 -7.35
C GLU A 179 19.16 -0.48 -7.92
N ASP A 180 18.70 0.24 -8.94
CA ASP A 180 19.44 1.28 -9.65
C ASP A 180 18.85 2.68 -9.46
N ASN A 181 17.81 2.80 -8.63
CA ASN A 181 17.06 4.03 -8.39
C ASN A 181 16.50 4.67 -9.69
N SER A 182 16.13 3.83 -10.68
CA SER A 182 15.65 4.27 -11.97
C SER A 182 14.13 4.30 -12.08
N TRP A 183 13.66 5.13 -13.01
CA TRP A 183 12.25 5.26 -13.36
C TRP A 183 12.03 4.95 -14.84
N LYS A 184 11.01 4.14 -15.14
CA LYS A 184 10.54 3.87 -16.49
C LYS A 184 9.06 4.23 -16.61
N MET A 185 8.70 4.95 -17.66
CA MET A 185 7.32 5.28 -17.98
C MET A 185 6.84 4.42 -19.15
N VAL A 186 5.72 3.72 -18.97
CA VAL A 186 5.12 2.85 -19.99
C VAL A 186 3.74 3.39 -20.37
N PRO A 187 3.45 3.63 -21.66
CA PRO A 187 2.12 4.02 -22.08
C PRO A 187 1.06 2.96 -21.73
N VAL A 188 -0.08 3.41 -21.23
CA VAL A 188 -1.25 2.57 -20.97
C VAL A 188 -2.17 2.66 -22.20
N PRO A 189 -2.56 1.53 -22.83
CA PRO A 189 -3.33 1.53 -24.07
C PRO A 189 -4.81 1.85 -23.81
N LEU A 190 -5.12 3.12 -23.55
CA LEU A 190 -6.46 3.59 -23.24
C LEU A 190 -7.09 4.34 -24.42
N THR A 191 -8.29 3.94 -24.80
CA THR A 191 -9.17 4.65 -25.72
C THR A 191 -10.18 5.48 -24.93
N GLY A 192 -10.45 6.73 -25.32
CA GLY A 192 -11.44 7.59 -24.64
C GLY A 192 -10.87 8.58 -23.63
N SER A 193 -11.57 8.83 -22.52
CA SER A 193 -11.29 9.87 -21.52
C SER A 193 -9.87 9.82 -20.96
N SER A 194 -9.34 10.97 -20.52
CA SER A 194 -8.01 11.09 -19.91
C SER A 194 -7.97 10.76 -18.42
N CYS A 195 -9.12 10.62 -17.75
CA CYS A 195 -9.21 10.34 -16.31
C CYS A 195 -10.28 9.27 -16.05
N ILE A 196 -9.82 8.07 -15.70
CA ILE A 196 -10.64 6.85 -15.54
C ILE A 196 -10.56 6.34 -14.09
N GLY A 197 -9.44 6.58 -13.42
CA GLY A 197 -9.08 6.04 -12.12
C GLY A 197 -8.77 4.55 -12.24
N PHE A 198 -7.56 4.15 -11.85
CA PHE A 198 -7.19 2.73 -11.80
C PHE A 198 -7.01 2.25 -10.37
N ARG A 199 -7.29 0.98 -10.14
CA ARG A 199 -6.75 0.19 -9.02
C ARG A 199 -5.88 -0.91 -9.56
N PHE A 200 -4.88 -1.31 -8.79
CA PHE A 200 -3.96 -2.37 -9.19
C PHE A 200 -4.30 -3.67 -8.49
N GLY A 201 -4.05 -4.79 -9.16
CA GLY A 201 -3.99 -6.13 -8.60
C GLY A 201 -2.80 -6.89 -9.17
N ILE A 202 -2.47 -8.02 -8.59
CA ILE A 202 -1.42 -8.90 -9.11
C ILE A 202 -2.02 -10.29 -9.31
N LEU A 203 -1.78 -10.87 -10.49
CA LEU A 203 -2.18 -12.23 -10.85
C LEU A 203 -1.07 -12.90 -11.63
N ASP A 204 -0.59 -14.05 -11.16
CA ASP A 204 0.42 -14.89 -11.84
C ASP A 204 1.63 -14.11 -12.34
N GLY A 205 2.17 -13.24 -11.48
CA GLY A 205 3.34 -12.42 -11.79
C GLY A 205 3.09 -11.28 -12.78
N LYS A 206 1.82 -10.93 -13.02
CA LYS A 206 1.40 -9.84 -13.91
C LYS A 206 0.58 -8.81 -13.14
N LEU A 207 0.61 -7.57 -13.59
CA LEU A 207 -0.11 -6.46 -12.98
C LEU A 207 -1.48 -6.30 -13.65
N LEU A 208 -2.55 -6.35 -12.88
CA LEU A 208 -3.92 -6.03 -13.32
C LEU A 208 -4.21 -4.55 -13.05
N LEU A 209 -4.80 -3.87 -14.03
CA LEU A 209 -5.32 -2.51 -13.89
C LEU A 209 -6.84 -2.56 -14.05
N PHE A 210 -7.54 -2.33 -12.95
CA PHE A 210 -8.99 -2.27 -12.90
C PHE A 210 -9.44 -0.82 -13.07
N SER A 211 -10.21 -0.55 -14.11
CA SER A 211 -10.89 0.73 -14.28
C SER A 211 -11.94 0.93 -13.18
N LEU A 212 -11.97 2.11 -12.58
CA LEU A 212 -13.05 2.51 -11.67
C LEU A 212 -14.32 2.97 -12.44
N GLN A 213 -14.21 3.24 -13.74
CA GLN A 213 -15.36 3.50 -14.60
C GLN A 213 -15.90 2.19 -15.19
N GLN A 214 -17.21 1.98 -15.09
CA GLN A 214 -17.92 0.81 -15.63
C GLN A 214 -18.47 1.07 -17.04
N GLU A 215 -17.75 1.82 -17.88
CA GLU A 215 -18.16 2.02 -19.28
C GLU A 215 -17.63 0.90 -20.20
N PRO A 216 -18.34 0.56 -21.29
CA PRO A 216 -17.94 -0.49 -22.22
C PRO A 216 -16.54 -0.33 -22.83
N GLY A 217 -15.95 0.87 -22.77
CA GLY A 217 -14.64 1.20 -23.34
C GLY A 217 -13.43 0.94 -22.44
N TYR A 218 -13.60 0.52 -21.18
CA TYR A 218 -12.48 0.35 -20.23
C TYR A 218 -12.38 -1.09 -19.70
N PRO A 219 -11.83 -2.02 -20.49
CA PRO A 219 -11.58 -3.37 -20.01
C PRO A 219 -10.52 -3.37 -18.90
N THR A 220 -10.54 -4.42 -18.06
CA THR A 220 -9.41 -4.69 -17.18
C THR A 220 -8.18 -4.96 -18.04
N LEU A 221 -7.09 -4.24 -17.79
CA LEU A 221 -5.83 -4.43 -18.49
C LEU A 221 -4.90 -5.33 -17.68
N LEU A 222 -4.16 -6.16 -18.37
CA LEU A 222 -3.12 -7.02 -17.81
C LEU A 222 -1.78 -6.56 -18.40
N TYR A 223 -0.84 -6.21 -17.54
CA TYR A 223 0.51 -5.85 -17.88
C TYR A 223 1.48 -6.97 -17.47
N ASP A 224 2.15 -7.54 -18.46
CA ASP A 224 3.22 -8.51 -18.27
C ASP A 224 4.58 -7.81 -18.42
N PRO A 225 5.33 -7.59 -17.33
CA PRO A 225 6.60 -6.89 -17.40
C PRO A 225 7.73 -7.72 -18.06
N ASN A 226 7.49 -9.00 -18.34
CA ASN A 226 8.47 -9.92 -18.93
C ASN A 226 8.13 -10.26 -20.40
N ALA A 227 7.04 -9.73 -20.94
CA ALA A 227 6.68 -9.92 -22.34
C ALA A 227 7.66 -9.19 -23.27
N SER A 228 7.68 -9.63 -24.54
CA SER A 228 8.42 -8.93 -25.59
C SER A 228 7.91 -7.49 -25.76
N PRO A 229 8.79 -6.51 -26.07
CA PRO A 229 8.38 -5.13 -26.30
C PRO A 229 7.24 -5.02 -27.33
N GLY A 230 6.20 -4.25 -26.99
CA GLY A 230 4.98 -4.10 -27.78
C GLY A 230 3.89 -5.15 -27.51
N SER A 231 4.18 -6.17 -26.69
CA SER A 231 3.23 -7.23 -26.30
C SER A 231 2.96 -7.28 -24.80
N GLU A 232 3.36 -6.24 -24.06
CA GLU A 232 3.24 -6.18 -22.60
C GLU A 232 1.79 -6.08 -22.12
N TRP A 233 0.89 -5.57 -22.97
CA TRP A 233 -0.49 -5.33 -22.61
C TRP A 233 -1.44 -6.35 -23.24
N ARG A 234 -2.36 -6.85 -22.42
CA ARG A 234 -3.50 -7.67 -22.85
C ARG A 234 -4.77 -7.23 -22.14
N THR A 235 -5.93 -7.52 -22.72
CA THR A 235 -7.21 -7.38 -22.02
C THR A 235 -7.49 -8.62 -21.19
N SER A 236 -8.14 -8.44 -20.05
CA SER A 236 -8.59 -9.50 -19.16
C SER A 236 -10.08 -9.36 -18.88
N ASP A 237 -10.78 -10.49 -18.81
CA ASP A 237 -12.21 -10.53 -18.46
C ASP A 237 -12.44 -10.48 -16.94
N ILE A 238 -11.36 -10.46 -16.15
CA ILE A 238 -11.42 -10.40 -14.69
C ILE A 238 -12.02 -9.06 -14.28
N LYS A 239 -13.18 -9.12 -13.63
CA LYS A 239 -13.87 -7.97 -13.04
C LYS A 239 -14.03 -8.22 -11.54
N PRO A 240 -13.26 -7.52 -10.71
CA PRO A 240 -13.47 -7.59 -9.27
C PRO A 240 -14.85 -7.04 -8.90
N SER A 241 -15.54 -7.69 -7.96
CA SER A 241 -16.73 -7.12 -7.34
C SER A 241 -16.34 -6.16 -6.22
N GLY A 242 -16.82 -4.91 -6.27
CA GLY A 242 -16.68 -3.93 -5.18
C GLY A 242 -15.77 -2.73 -5.50
N LEU A 243 -15.97 -1.64 -4.75
CA LEU A 243 -15.31 -0.33 -4.98
C LEU A 243 -14.01 -0.14 -4.15
N CYS A 244 -13.67 -1.07 -3.26
CA CYS A 244 -12.62 -0.92 -2.25
C CYS A 244 -11.45 -1.91 -2.44
N LEU A 245 -10.84 -1.95 -3.62
CA LEU A 245 -9.62 -2.73 -3.83
C LEU A 245 -8.39 -1.87 -3.55
N CYS A 246 -7.82 -2.05 -2.36
CA CYS A 246 -6.38 -1.88 -2.17
C CYS A 246 -5.66 -3.08 -2.81
N SER A 247 -4.40 -2.92 -3.25
CA SER A 247 -3.73 -3.91 -4.11
C SER A 247 -3.78 -5.33 -3.53
N VAL A 248 -4.54 -6.23 -4.16
CA VAL A 248 -4.62 -7.64 -3.77
C VAL A 248 -3.64 -8.43 -4.63
N THR A 249 -2.81 -9.26 -3.99
CA THR A 249 -2.01 -10.27 -4.69
C THR A 249 -2.79 -11.57 -4.71
N ILE A 250 -3.22 -12.01 -5.89
CA ILE A 250 -3.90 -13.29 -6.09
C ILE A 250 -2.87 -14.25 -6.70
N LYS A 251 -2.64 -15.39 -6.03
CA LYS A 251 -1.87 -16.52 -6.56
C LYS A 251 -2.87 -17.66 -6.80
N ALA A 252 -2.97 -18.14 -8.04
CA ALA A 252 -3.73 -19.33 -8.38
C ALA A 252 -2.93 -20.61 -8.09
#